data_AF-A0A4R8M230-F1
#
_entry.id   AF-A0A4R8M230-F1
#
_cell.length_a   1.000
_cell.length_b   1.000
_cell.length_c   1.000
_cell.angle_alpha   90.00
_cell.angle_beta   90.00
_cell.angle_gamma   90.00
#
_symmetry.space_group_name_H-M   'P 1'
#
loop_
_entity.id
_entity.type
_entity.pdbx_description
1 polymer ?
#
loop_
_entity_poly.entity_id
_entity_poly.type
_entity_poly.pdbx_seq_one_letter_code
_entity_poly.pdbx_strand_id
1 'polypeptide(L)'
;MEALPYFFLDYREIPASGTKTEWTDRLVPDGTWSGNLYDFYRMVILRLFRDLKVPFRLNLDERQDDTPVHKSLREALVNTIIHADYSLSTALLIVKGPDYFEFRNPGRMRVPMTEALEGGQSDCRNRIMQRLFSLIGLGEQAGSGIPRMLENWKSQHYRPPELFESVLPEFTTMRLRTVSLLPEPILAELREHFGESFEKLSVNERMALVTARVEGYVSNIRLRQIFSLHPHDITLLLRELVGKHLFESDGKGRGMTYRIAGIRPVDRGSSMQANEESPTHRDPGSTHKDPGSTHKDPSSTHKDPGSTHKDPGSTHKDPGSTHKDPGSTHKDPGSTHGEVASDPCGNPALTGIVQKVQSKSRANRNDVRSAILALCKEGFQTPQQLSKLLNRSQEGLRERYIKPLINEMLLERRYPSQPNHEQQAYRTRRREE
;
A
#
# COMPACT_ATOMS: atom_id res chain seq x y z
N MET A 1 31.32 26.37 12.11
CA MET A 1 29.92 25.88 11.97
C MET A 1 29.01 26.88 11.27
N GLU A 2 29.26 28.19 11.36
CA GLU A 2 28.37 29.27 10.83
C GLU A 2 27.84 29.07 9.39
N ALA A 3 28.66 28.52 8.48
CA ALA A 3 28.25 28.31 7.08
C ALA A 3 27.16 27.23 6.88
N LEU A 4 27.01 26.28 7.81
CA LEU A 4 26.02 25.20 7.77
C LEU A 4 25.52 24.93 9.20
N PRO A 5 24.69 25.82 9.78
CA PRO A 5 24.35 25.79 11.21
C PRO A 5 23.49 24.58 11.61
N TYR A 6 22.85 23.91 10.65
CA TYR A 6 22.05 22.71 10.88
C TYR A 6 22.74 21.41 10.46
N PHE A 7 24.03 21.45 10.12
CA PHE A 7 24.79 20.25 9.74
C PHE A 7 24.79 19.24 10.90
N PHE A 8 24.07 18.13 10.71
CA PHE A 8 24.01 17.06 11.70
C PHE A 8 24.00 15.68 11.04
N LEU A 9 24.76 14.78 11.64
CA LEU A 9 24.94 13.38 11.23
C LEU A 9 24.48 12.49 12.38
N ASP A 10 23.67 11.48 12.09
CA ASP A 10 23.13 10.57 13.11
C ASP A 10 23.17 9.15 12.55
N TYR A 11 23.87 8.25 13.24
CA TYR A 11 23.76 6.80 13.02
C TYR A 11 23.13 6.17 14.25
N ARG A 12 22.15 5.28 14.06
CA ARG A 12 21.46 4.58 15.14
C ARG A 12 21.30 3.09 14.86
N GLU A 13 21.59 2.27 15.85
CA GLU A 13 21.39 0.83 15.82
C GLU A 13 20.23 0.45 16.75
N ILE A 14 19.25 -0.30 16.24
CA ILE A 14 18.03 -0.69 16.96
C ILE A 14 18.14 -2.16 17.39
N PRO A 15 17.86 -2.50 18.66
CA PRO A 15 17.90 -3.89 19.14
C PRO A 15 16.89 -4.80 18.42
N ALA A 16 17.17 -6.12 18.45
CA ALA A 16 16.29 -7.13 17.85
C ALA A 16 14.88 -7.23 18.46
N SER A 17 14.66 -6.63 19.64
CA SER A 17 13.33 -6.40 20.24
C SER A 17 12.45 -5.42 19.45
N GLY A 18 13.05 -4.62 18.55
CA GLY A 18 12.34 -3.58 17.79
C GLY A 18 11.93 -2.35 18.60
N THR A 19 12.35 -2.25 19.87
CA THR A 19 12.05 -1.13 20.78
C THR A 19 12.77 0.15 20.36
N LYS A 20 12.12 0.97 19.52
CA LYS A 20 12.62 2.26 18.98
C LYS A 20 13.02 3.32 20.03
N THR A 21 12.79 3.04 21.31
CA THR A 21 13.12 3.89 22.46
C THR A 21 14.55 3.67 22.96
N GLU A 22 15.18 2.55 22.61
CA GLU A 22 16.51 2.15 23.08
C GLU A 22 17.39 1.87 21.86
N TRP A 23 18.63 2.40 21.86
CA TRP A 23 19.59 2.23 20.78
C TRP A 23 20.79 1.43 21.30
N THR A 24 21.27 0.43 20.56
CA THR A 24 22.42 -0.42 20.97
C THR A 24 23.77 0.20 20.62
N ASP A 25 23.83 1.03 19.59
CA ASP A 25 24.99 1.82 19.16
C ASP A 25 24.43 3.14 18.57
N ARG A 26 25.08 4.26 18.85
CA ARG A 26 24.73 5.56 18.28
C ARG A 26 25.99 6.39 18.04
N LEU A 27 26.08 7.01 16.87
CA LEU A 27 27.16 7.94 16.52
C LEU A 27 26.55 9.28 16.10
N VAL A 28 26.99 10.34 16.76
CA VAL A 28 26.67 11.75 16.47
C VAL A 28 27.93 12.59 16.63
N PRO A 29 28.03 13.81 16.07
CA PRO A 29 29.11 14.75 16.35
C PRO A 29 29.09 15.23 17.82
N ASP A 30 29.74 14.47 18.70
CA ASP A 30 29.85 14.71 20.15
C ASP A 30 31.18 15.35 20.57
N GLY A 31 32.11 15.54 19.64
CA GLY A 31 33.45 16.06 19.88
C GLY A 31 34.51 15.00 20.21
N THR A 32 34.14 13.72 20.36
CA THR A 32 35.12 12.62 20.52
C THR A 32 35.82 12.26 19.21
N TRP A 33 35.27 12.72 18.08
CA TRP A 33 35.78 12.54 16.72
C TRP A 33 35.58 13.81 15.88
N SER A 34 36.17 13.81 14.69
CA SER A 34 36.29 14.96 13.77
C SER A 34 34.98 15.57 13.25
N GLY A 35 33.83 14.89 13.42
CA GLY A 35 32.53 15.30 12.89
C GLY A 35 32.40 15.30 11.35
N ASN A 36 33.46 14.95 10.60
CA ASN A 36 33.49 15.11 9.14
C ASN A 36 32.86 13.91 8.40
N LEU A 37 32.41 14.15 7.16
CA LEU A 37 31.68 13.16 6.36
C LEU A 37 32.49 11.92 5.96
N TYR A 38 33.82 12.02 5.87
CA TYR A 38 34.68 10.89 5.55
C TYR A 38 34.90 9.96 6.75
N ASP A 39 35.17 10.52 7.94
CA ASP A 39 35.27 9.73 9.16
C ASP A 39 33.89 9.17 9.59
N PHE A 40 32.80 9.91 9.35
CA PHE A 40 31.44 9.38 9.50
C PHE A 40 31.22 8.18 8.59
N TYR A 41 31.57 8.29 7.29
CA TYR A 41 31.52 7.16 6.35
C TYR A 41 32.30 5.95 6.90
N ARG A 42 33.57 6.13 7.31
CA ARG A 42 34.40 5.02 7.81
C ARG A 42 33.86 4.40 9.09
N MET A 43 33.34 5.20 10.03
CA MET A 43 32.80 4.69 11.30
C MET A 43 31.40 4.08 11.18
N VAL A 44 30.62 4.46 10.19
CA VAL A 44 29.30 3.88 9.92
C VAL A 44 29.41 2.61 9.08
N ILE A 45 30.24 2.57 8.03
CA ILE A 45 30.30 1.40 7.14
C ILE A 45 30.74 0.13 7.90
N LEU A 46 31.67 0.26 8.85
CA LEU A 46 32.10 -0.85 9.72
C LEU A 46 30.99 -1.35 10.66
N ARG A 47 30.10 -0.46 11.13
CA ARG A 47 28.94 -0.83 11.97
C ARG A 47 27.83 -1.51 11.17
N LEU A 48 27.61 -1.06 9.92
CA LEU A 48 26.72 -1.70 8.96
C LEU A 48 27.19 -3.12 8.61
N PHE A 49 28.51 -3.36 8.55
CA PHE A 49 29.09 -4.65 8.19
C PHE A 49 29.16 -5.67 9.35
N ARG A 50 29.13 -5.22 10.62
CA ARG A 50 29.41 -6.02 11.84
C ARG A 50 28.74 -7.40 11.89
N ASP A 51 27.49 -7.51 11.43
CA ASP A 51 26.67 -8.73 11.52
C ASP A 51 26.35 -9.37 10.16
N LEU A 52 27.01 -8.92 9.08
CA LEU A 52 26.79 -9.46 7.74
C LEU A 52 27.49 -10.80 7.58
N LYS A 53 26.73 -11.84 7.21
CA LYS A 53 27.29 -13.15 6.90
C LYS A 53 28.10 -13.09 5.60
N VAL A 54 29.41 -13.20 5.72
CA VAL A 54 30.33 -13.42 4.60
C VAL A 54 30.44 -14.91 4.32
N PRO A 55 29.95 -15.43 3.17
CA PRO A 55 30.24 -16.80 2.76
C PRO A 55 31.70 -16.90 2.29
N PHE A 56 32.42 -17.94 2.74
CA PHE A 56 33.80 -18.15 2.30
C PHE A 56 33.85 -18.38 0.78
N ARG A 57 34.57 -17.50 0.07
CA ARG A 57 34.81 -17.57 -1.37
C ARG A 57 36.24 -17.13 -1.66
N LEU A 58 36.90 -17.85 -2.57
CA LEU A 58 38.23 -17.51 -3.08
C LEU A 58 38.12 -17.02 -4.52
N ASN A 59 39.00 -16.10 -4.91
CA ASN A 59 39.19 -15.63 -6.27
C ASN A 59 40.68 -15.37 -6.50
N LEU A 60 41.34 -16.21 -7.29
CA LEU A 60 42.79 -16.20 -7.47
C LEU A 60 43.52 -16.25 -6.11
N ASP A 61 43.10 -17.21 -5.28
CA ASP A 61 43.55 -17.48 -3.90
C ASP A 61 43.33 -16.36 -2.85
N GLU A 62 42.89 -15.17 -3.25
CA GLU A 62 42.40 -14.14 -2.33
C GLU A 62 40.97 -14.42 -1.84
N ARG A 63 40.72 -14.20 -0.55
CA ARG A 63 39.40 -14.31 0.07
C ARG A 63 38.53 -13.08 -0.26
N GLN A 64 37.36 -13.30 -0.86
CA GLN A 64 36.39 -12.24 -1.14
C GLN A 64 35.46 -11.98 0.06
N ASP A 65 35.79 -11.00 0.89
CA ASP A 65 34.91 -10.53 1.97
C ASP A 65 33.77 -9.61 1.50
N ASP A 66 33.97 -8.84 0.42
CA ASP A 66 33.04 -7.80 -0.05
C ASP A 66 31.87 -8.40 -0.87
N THR A 67 30.86 -8.93 -0.16
CA THR A 67 29.66 -9.56 -0.75
C THR A 67 28.77 -8.54 -1.49
N PRO A 68 27.79 -8.97 -2.31
CA PRO A 68 26.80 -8.06 -2.93
C PRO A 68 26.07 -7.17 -1.91
N VAL A 69 25.90 -7.65 -0.67
CA VAL A 69 25.30 -6.88 0.43
C VAL A 69 26.22 -5.73 0.86
N HIS A 70 27.52 -6.00 1.01
CA HIS A 70 28.53 -4.99 1.36
C HIS A 70 28.63 -3.89 0.28
N LYS A 71 28.62 -4.30 -1.00
CA LYS A 71 28.69 -3.40 -2.16
C LYS A 71 27.52 -2.43 -2.22
N SER A 72 26.29 -2.89 -2.02
CA SER A 72 25.13 -1.97 -1.99
C SER A 72 25.09 -1.10 -0.74
N LEU A 73 25.53 -1.57 0.43
CA LEU A 73 25.55 -0.73 1.64
C LEU A 73 26.60 0.39 1.54
N ARG A 74 27.74 0.09 0.91
CA ARG A 74 28.76 1.04 0.49
C ARG A 74 28.16 2.10 -0.46
N GLU A 75 27.50 1.64 -1.53
CA GLU A 75 26.84 2.49 -2.53
C GLU A 75 25.71 3.34 -1.92
N ALA A 76 24.85 2.77 -1.07
CA ALA A 76 23.77 3.50 -0.41
C ALA A 76 24.30 4.57 0.55
N LEU A 77 25.33 4.26 1.35
CA LEU A 77 25.94 5.24 2.26
C LEU A 77 26.60 6.40 1.49
N VAL A 78 27.31 6.10 0.40
CA VAL A 78 27.93 7.13 -0.46
C VAL A 78 26.85 7.98 -1.13
N ASN A 79 25.82 7.38 -1.73
CA ASN A 79 24.70 8.13 -2.32
C ASN A 79 24.00 9.05 -1.30
N THR A 80 23.79 8.56 -0.08
CA THR A 80 23.23 9.36 1.02
C THR A 80 24.07 10.61 1.29
N ILE A 81 25.39 10.48 1.29
CA ILE A 81 26.32 11.59 1.56
C ILE A 81 26.40 12.56 0.37
N ILE A 82 26.49 12.07 -0.87
CA ILE A 82 26.73 12.94 -2.04
C ILE A 82 25.45 13.61 -2.58
N HIS A 83 24.26 13.05 -2.34
CA HIS A 83 22.98 13.67 -2.74
C HIS A 83 22.30 14.53 -1.66
N ALA A 84 22.79 14.47 -0.41
CA ALA A 84 22.30 15.26 0.73
C ALA A 84 22.33 16.79 0.54
N ASP A 85 21.26 17.46 0.97
CA ASP A 85 21.18 18.91 1.05
C ASP A 85 21.52 19.44 2.44
N TYR A 86 22.82 19.66 2.68
CA TYR A 86 23.35 20.10 3.97
C TYR A 86 22.93 21.53 4.40
N SER A 87 22.20 22.26 3.55
CA SER A 87 21.60 23.55 3.91
C SER A 87 20.34 23.41 4.77
N LEU A 88 19.68 22.24 4.75
CA LEU A 88 18.41 21.99 5.42
C LEU A 88 18.57 21.59 6.89
N SER A 89 17.50 21.80 7.67
CA SER A 89 17.42 21.41 9.08
C SER A 89 17.17 19.92 9.34
N THR A 90 16.91 19.12 8.30
CA THR A 90 16.85 17.66 8.41
C THR A 90 18.27 17.11 8.59
N ALA A 91 18.52 16.33 9.65
CA ALA A 91 19.77 15.59 9.79
C ALA A 91 19.92 14.45 8.76
N LEU A 92 21.14 14.20 8.30
CA LEU A 92 21.49 12.95 7.61
C LEU A 92 21.41 11.82 8.64
N LEU A 93 20.55 10.83 8.38
CA LEU A 93 20.25 9.74 9.32
C LEU A 93 20.47 8.38 8.66
N ILE A 94 21.29 7.56 9.32
CA ILE A 94 21.47 6.14 9.00
C ILE A 94 20.88 5.32 10.14
N VAL A 95 20.06 4.31 9.82
CA VAL A 95 19.51 3.38 10.82
C VAL A 95 19.85 1.95 10.42
N LYS A 96 20.37 1.19 11.39
CA LYS A 96 20.50 -0.27 11.31
C LYS A 96 19.44 -0.90 12.21
N GLY A 97 18.49 -1.59 11.61
CA GLY A 97 17.52 -2.43 12.30
C GLY A 97 17.86 -3.92 12.18
N PRO A 98 17.07 -4.80 12.81
CA PRO A 98 17.32 -6.26 12.77
C PRO A 98 17.09 -6.88 11.38
N ASP A 99 16.13 -6.34 10.60
CA ASP A 99 15.74 -6.86 9.27
C ASP A 99 15.91 -5.84 8.13
N TYR A 100 16.49 -4.66 8.42
CA TYR A 100 16.66 -3.59 7.43
C TYR A 100 17.78 -2.61 7.78
N PHE A 101 18.25 -1.92 6.74
CA PHE A 101 19.02 -0.69 6.84
C PHE A 101 18.20 0.46 6.25
N GLU A 102 18.27 1.65 6.83
CA GLU A 102 17.62 2.86 6.34
C GLU A 102 18.64 3.98 6.15
N PHE A 103 18.56 4.63 5.00
CA PHE A 103 19.50 5.62 4.50
C PHE A 103 18.70 6.88 4.15
N ARG A 104 18.73 7.90 5.01
CA ARG A 104 17.98 9.14 4.82
C ARG A 104 18.92 10.32 4.61
N ASN A 105 18.92 10.87 3.40
CA ASN A 105 19.57 12.13 3.10
C ASN A 105 18.59 13.31 3.26
N PRO A 106 19.07 14.49 3.71
CA PRO A 106 18.28 15.72 3.65
C PRO A 106 17.97 16.12 2.20
N GLY A 107 16.81 16.73 1.98
CA GLY A 107 16.39 17.23 0.67
C GLY A 107 15.91 16.13 -0.28
N ARG A 108 15.19 16.56 -1.33
CA ARG A 108 14.58 15.68 -2.34
C ARG A 108 15.54 15.32 -3.49
N MET A 109 15.14 14.32 -4.28
CA MET A 109 15.83 13.89 -5.50
C MET A 109 15.86 14.99 -6.56
N ARG A 110 16.88 14.96 -7.42
CA ARG A 110 17.03 15.88 -8.56
C ARG A 110 16.66 15.27 -9.92
N VAL A 111 16.42 13.96 -9.95
CA VAL A 111 15.92 13.19 -11.09
C VAL A 111 14.63 12.47 -10.69
N PRO A 112 13.71 12.17 -11.63
CA PRO A 112 12.52 11.37 -11.35
C PRO A 112 12.87 10.01 -10.73
N MET A 113 12.02 9.53 -9.80
CA MET A 113 12.23 8.24 -9.14
C MET A 113 12.28 7.05 -10.11
N THR A 114 11.53 7.08 -11.22
CA THR A 114 11.58 6.05 -12.26
C THR A 114 12.95 6.01 -12.95
N GLU A 115 13.45 7.18 -13.36
CA GLU A 115 14.76 7.32 -13.99
C GLU A 115 15.90 6.97 -13.04
N ALA A 116 15.76 7.25 -11.75
CA ALA A 116 16.73 6.83 -10.72
C ALA A 116 16.79 5.30 -10.53
N LEU A 117 15.68 4.59 -10.77
CA LEU A 117 15.60 3.12 -10.66
C LEU A 117 16.00 2.41 -11.96
N GLU A 118 15.75 3.03 -13.12
CA GLU A 118 16.17 2.55 -14.45
C GLU A 118 17.66 2.83 -14.73
N GLY A 119 18.18 3.97 -14.26
CA GLY A 119 19.58 4.37 -14.34
C GLY A 119 19.91 5.30 -15.51
N GLY A 120 21.21 5.48 -15.75
CA GLY A 120 21.74 6.25 -16.87
C GLY A 120 21.92 7.75 -16.59
N GLN A 121 20.87 8.45 -16.14
CA GLN A 121 21.01 9.86 -15.70
C GLN A 121 21.28 9.98 -14.20
N SER A 122 22.10 10.97 -13.83
CA SER A 122 22.42 11.29 -12.44
C SER A 122 22.86 12.75 -12.30
N ASP A 123 22.08 13.57 -11.58
CA ASP A 123 22.58 14.85 -11.06
C ASP A 123 22.98 14.72 -9.59
N CYS A 124 24.27 14.70 -9.34
CA CYS A 124 24.81 14.73 -7.99
C CYS A 124 24.81 16.16 -7.44
N ARG A 125 24.16 16.36 -6.30
CA ARG A 125 24.12 17.64 -5.58
C ARG A 125 25.51 18.10 -5.14
N ASN A 126 26.36 17.18 -4.66
CA ASN A 126 27.69 17.50 -4.12
C ASN A 126 28.82 16.90 -4.97
N ARG A 127 29.00 17.40 -6.19
CA ARG A 127 29.97 16.87 -7.19
C ARG A 127 31.42 16.76 -6.69
N ILE A 128 31.86 17.62 -5.76
CA ILE A 128 33.18 17.52 -5.13
C ILE A 128 33.28 16.25 -4.27
N MET A 129 32.22 15.91 -3.52
CA MET A 129 32.18 14.71 -2.69
C MET A 129 32.02 13.45 -3.53
N GLN A 130 31.22 13.50 -4.61
CA GLN A 130 31.20 12.42 -5.62
C GLN A 130 32.62 12.13 -6.14
N ARG A 131 33.36 13.17 -6.57
CA ARG A 131 34.74 13.02 -7.03
C ARG A 131 35.66 12.46 -5.95
N LEU A 132 35.51 12.87 -4.69
CA LEU A 132 36.26 12.32 -3.55
C LEU A 132 36.01 10.81 -3.40
N PHE A 133 34.75 10.38 -3.34
CA PHE A 133 34.41 8.95 -3.17
C PHE A 133 34.83 8.10 -4.38
N SER A 134 34.74 8.61 -5.61
CA SER A 134 35.28 7.92 -6.80
C SER A 134 36.81 7.76 -6.76
N LEU A 135 37.56 8.79 -6.33
CA LEU A 135 39.03 8.74 -6.24
C LEU A 135 39.56 7.72 -5.23
N ILE A 136 38.76 7.35 -4.23
CA ILE A 136 39.09 6.34 -3.21
C ILE A 136 38.42 4.98 -3.48
N GLY A 137 37.89 4.76 -4.70
CA GLY A 137 37.31 3.47 -5.11
C GLY A 137 35.95 3.14 -4.49
N LEU A 138 35.21 4.14 -4.01
CA LEU A 138 33.93 3.98 -3.30
C LEU A 138 32.72 4.53 -4.06
N GLY A 139 32.89 5.04 -5.28
CA GLY A 139 31.80 5.45 -6.16
C GLY A 139 32.09 5.10 -7.61
N GLU A 140 31.22 4.29 -8.21
CA GLU A 140 31.33 3.84 -9.61
C GLU A 140 30.85 4.93 -10.61
N GLN A 141 30.53 4.54 -11.84
CA GLN A 141 30.04 5.48 -12.86
C GLN A 141 28.70 6.12 -12.43
N ALA A 142 28.56 7.42 -12.72
CA ALA A 142 27.34 8.16 -12.38
C ALA A 142 26.13 7.54 -13.10
N GLY A 143 25.10 7.16 -12.33
CA GLY A 143 23.84 6.60 -12.86
C GLY A 143 23.72 5.07 -12.86
N SER A 144 24.75 4.30 -12.44
CA SER A 144 24.66 2.83 -12.31
C SER A 144 24.36 2.34 -10.88
N GLY A 145 24.60 3.16 -9.86
CA GLY A 145 24.58 2.78 -8.46
C GLY A 145 23.28 2.17 -7.94
N ILE A 146 22.15 2.86 -8.13
CA ILE A 146 20.84 2.37 -7.70
C ILE A 146 20.43 1.09 -8.47
N PRO A 147 20.47 1.03 -9.82
CA PRO A 147 20.22 -0.21 -10.56
C PRO A 147 21.06 -1.40 -10.09
N ARG A 148 22.37 -1.21 -9.86
CA ARG A 148 23.27 -2.26 -9.36
C ARG A 148 22.91 -2.70 -7.94
N MET A 149 22.46 -1.80 -7.09
CA MET A 149 21.94 -2.15 -5.77
C MET A 149 20.64 -2.98 -5.85
N LEU A 150 19.72 -2.65 -6.76
CA LEU A 150 18.51 -3.45 -7.02
C LEU A 150 18.87 -4.87 -7.48
N GLU A 151 19.83 -4.99 -8.40
CA GLU A 151 20.34 -6.28 -8.89
C GLU A 151 21.01 -7.10 -7.78
N ASN A 152 21.91 -6.48 -7.00
CA ASN A 152 22.52 -7.11 -5.82
C ASN A 152 21.44 -7.64 -4.86
N TRP A 153 20.40 -6.87 -4.55
CA TRP A 153 19.32 -7.30 -3.64
C TRP A 153 18.51 -8.47 -4.21
N LYS A 154 18.18 -8.40 -5.50
CA LYS A 154 17.50 -9.47 -6.24
C LYS A 154 18.33 -10.76 -6.25
N SER A 155 19.66 -10.66 -6.35
CA SER A 155 20.58 -11.82 -6.30
C SER A 155 20.59 -12.54 -4.95
N GLN A 156 20.24 -11.85 -3.85
CA GLN A 156 20.11 -12.44 -2.52
C GLN A 156 18.66 -12.88 -2.21
N HIS A 157 17.76 -12.79 -3.20
CA HIS A 157 16.31 -12.99 -3.06
C HIS A 157 15.67 -12.10 -1.98
N TYR A 158 16.24 -10.93 -1.70
CA TYR A 158 15.68 -9.97 -0.74
C TYR A 158 14.51 -9.19 -1.37
N ARG A 159 13.64 -8.61 -0.54
CA ARG A 159 12.61 -7.66 -1.02
C ARG A 159 13.29 -6.46 -1.70
N PRO A 160 12.75 -5.95 -2.83
CA PRO A 160 13.34 -4.80 -3.50
C PRO A 160 13.43 -3.59 -2.55
N PRO A 161 14.51 -2.79 -2.62
CA PRO A 161 14.66 -1.54 -1.90
C PRO A 161 13.44 -0.61 -2.00
N GLU A 162 13.03 -0.05 -0.86
CA GLU A 162 11.96 0.95 -0.79
C GLU A 162 12.60 2.34 -0.90
N LEU A 163 12.25 3.12 -1.93
CA LEU A 163 12.74 4.49 -2.12
C LEU A 163 11.56 5.49 -2.09
N PHE A 164 11.62 6.48 -1.19
CA PHE A 164 10.54 7.45 -0.99
C PHE A 164 11.04 8.83 -0.56
N GLU A 165 10.18 9.84 -0.66
CA GLU A 165 10.43 11.22 -0.28
C GLU A 165 9.44 11.73 0.77
N SER A 166 9.85 12.74 1.51
CA SER A 166 9.00 13.63 2.29
C SER A 166 9.15 15.06 1.79
N VAL A 167 8.03 15.80 1.74
CA VAL A 167 7.99 17.22 1.37
C VAL A 167 8.13 18.13 2.59
N LEU A 168 7.68 17.70 3.78
CA LEU A 168 7.80 18.47 5.01
C LEU A 168 7.89 17.55 6.24
N PRO A 169 9.05 17.47 6.92
CA PRO A 169 10.34 18.05 6.54
C PRO A 169 10.90 17.40 5.26
N GLU A 170 11.74 18.11 4.52
CA GLU A 170 12.33 17.61 3.27
C GLU A 170 13.41 16.54 3.51
N PHE A 171 13.22 15.36 2.92
CA PHE A 171 14.21 14.29 2.85
C PHE A 171 13.88 13.25 1.77
N THR A 172 14.89 12.49 1.36
CA THR A 172 14.76 11.24 0.62
C THR A 172 15.22 10.09 1.52
N THR A 173 14.52 8.96 1.49
CA THR A 173 14.87 7.75 2.24
C THR A 173 14.93 6.55 1.30
N MET A 174 16.06 5.83 1.34
CA MET A 174 16.24 4.49 0.78
C MET A 174 16.24 3.47 1.93
N ARG A 175 15.38 2.45 1.90
CA ARG A 175 15.32 1.38 2.91
C ARG A 175 15.61 0.02 2.26
N LEU A 176 16.65 -0.65 2.74
CA LEU A 176 17.15 -1.93 2.25
C LEU A 176 16.78 -3.03 3.25
N ARG A 177 15.77 -3.86 2.95
CA ARG A 177 15.42 -5.00 3.81
C ARG A 177 16.33 -6.19 3.53
N THR A 178 16.75 -6.90 4.59
CA THR A 178 17.53 -8.14 4.52
C THR A 178 16.67 -9.40 4.66
N VAL A 179 15.35 -9.24 4.80
CA VAL A 179 14.39 -10.35 4.77
C VAL A 179 14.43 -11.04 3.41
N SER A 180 14.97 -12.26 3.39
CA SER A 180 14.89 -13.15 2.24
C SER A 180 13.43 -13.54 1.96
N LEU A 181 13.07 -13.54 0.69
CA LEU A 181 11.83 -14.11 0.16
C LEU A 181 11.95 -15.63 -0.05
N LEU A 182 13.15 -16.20 0.14
CA LEU A 182 13.48 -17.62 0.11
C LEU A 182 14.34 -18.03 1.33
N PRO A 183 13.83 -18.00 2.58
CA PRO A 183 14.51 -18.57 3.75
C PRO A 183 14.72 -20.09 3.61
N GLU A 184 15.97 -20.55 3.75
CA GLU A 184 16.33 -21.97 3.60
C GLU A 184 15.55 -22.96 4.49
N PRO A 185 15.17 -22.66 5.76
CA PRO A 185 14.34 -23.58 6.55
C PRO A 185 13.00 -23.91 5.88
N ILE A 186 12.42 -22.95 5.14
CA ILE A 186 11.16 -23.15 4.41
C ILE A 186 11.42 -23.81 3.04
N LEU A 187 12.57 -23.54 2.41
CA LEU A 187 13.00 -24.30 1.23
C LEU A 187 13.22 -25.77 1.56
N ALA A 188 13.79 -26.09 2.72
CA ALA A 188 13.99 -27.46 3.20
C ALA A 188 12.63 -28.17 3.43
N GLU A 189 11.70 -27.52 4.15
CA GLU A 189 10.33 -28.05 4.35
C GLU A 189 9.60 -28.33 3.03
N LEU A 190 9.66 -27.40 2.07
CA LEU A 190 9.00 -27.56 0.77
C LEU A 190 9.71 -28.60 -0.13
N ARG A 191 11.04 -28.72 -0.01
CA ARG A 191 11.85 -29.74 -0.69
C ARG A 191 11.54 -31.14 -0.14
N GLU A 192 11.35 -31.29 1.16
CA GLU A 192 10.91 -32.54 1.79
C GLU A 192 9.48 -32.91 1.36
N HIS A 193 8.55 -31.95 1.35
CA HIS A 193 7.15 -32.18 0.99
C HIS A 193 6.92 -32.49 -0.50
N PHE A 194 7.71 -31.91 -1.42
CA PHE A 194 7.48 -32.00 -2.87
C PHE A 194 8.60 -32.67 -3.69
N GLY A 195 9.74 -33.00 -3.06
CA GLY A 195 10.82 -33.77 -3.70
C GLY A 195 11.34 -33.18 -5.02
N GLU A 196 11.54 -34.05 -6.03
CA GLU A 196 12.01 -33.62 -7.36
C GLU A 196 11.13 -32.56 -8.03
N SER A 197 9.82 -32.54 -7.74
CA SER A 197 8.90 -31.56 -8.31
C SER A 197 9.19 -30.15 -7.83
N PHE A 198 9.84 -29.99 -6.65
CA PHE A 198 10.30 -28.70 -6.15
C PHE A 198 11.59 -28.23 -6.82
N GLU A 199 12.55 -29.13 -7.06
CA GLU A 199 13.83 -28.73 -7.67
C GLU A 199 13.69 -28.35 -9.15
N LYS A 200 12.66 -28.86 -9.83
CA LYS A 200 12.31 -28.48 -11.22
C LYS A 200 11.62 -27.11 -11.32
N LEU A 201 11.42 -26.38 -10.21
CA LEU A 201 10.77 -25.07 -10.17
C LEU A 201 11.75 -23.91 -10.36
N SER A 202 11.29 -22.90 -11.10
CA SER A 202 11.95 -21.60 -11.21
C SER A 202 11.97 -20.82 -9.88
N VAL A 203 12.85 -19.82 -9.79
CA VAL A 203 12.95 -18.93 -8.62
C VAL A 203 11.60 -18.29 -8.27
N ASN A 204 10.83 -17.84 -9.26
CA ASN A 204 9.53 -17.20 -9.04
C ASN A 204 8.48 -18.20 -8.50
N GLU A 205 8.49 -19.44 -8.97
CA GLU A 205 7.60 -20.49 -8.46
C GLU A 205 7.93 -20.86 -7.01
N ARG A 206 9.22 -21.04 -6.69
CA ARG A 206 9.69 -21.25 -5.32
C ARG A 206 9.30 -20.08 -4.41
N MET A 207 9.44 -18.83 -4.88
CA MET A 207 9.05 -17.63 -4.15
C MET A 207 7.53 -17.54 -3.91
N ALA A 208 6.71 -17.96 -4.87
CA ALA A 208 5.26 -17.99 -4.70
C ALA A 208 4.86 -19.01 -3.63
N LEU A 209 5.42 -20.23 -3.66
CA LEU A 209 5.21 -21.26 -2.64
C LEU A 209 5.66 -20.77 -1.26
N VAL A 210 6.88 -20.25 -1.13
CA VAL A 210 7.39 -19.73 0.15
C VAL A 210 6.54 -18.57 0.69
N THR A 211 6.06 -17.67 -0.18
CA THR A 211 5.11 -16.61 0.23
C THR A 211 3.82 -17.21 0.80
N ALA A 212 3.22 -18.18 0.11
CA ALA A 212 2.04 -18.88 0.60
C ALA A 212 2.29 -19.68 1.89
N ARG A 213 3.51 -20.19 2.11
CA ARG A 213 3.89 -20.93 3.33
C ARG A 213 4.03 -20.02 4.55
N VAL A 214 4.52 -18.79 4.34
CA VAL A 214 4.70 -17.77 5.38
C VAL A 214 3.39 -17.05 5.70
N GLU A 215 2.61 -16.71 4.68
CA GLU A 215 1.37 -15.91 4.80
C GLU A 215 0.10 -16.79 4.91
N GLY A 216 0.23 -18.12 4.85
CA GLY A 216 -0.85 -19.12 4.97
C GLY A 216 -1.74 -19.26 3.73
N TYR A 217 -1.67 -18.29 2.82
CA TYR A 217 -2.18 -18.28 1.45
C TYR A 217 -1.43 -17.19 0.67
N VAL A 218 -1.62 -17.13 -0.65
CA VAL A 218 -1.16 -16.01 -1.49
C VAL A 218 -2.24 -15.60 -2.48
N SER A 219 -2.17 -14.38 -3.01
CA SER A 219 -3.09 -13.88 -4.04
C SER A 219 -2.34 -13.23 -5.21
N ASN A 220 -3.01 -13.11 -6.36
CA ASN A 220 -2.44 -12.45 -7.54
C ASN A 220 -2.06 -10.98 -7.27
N ILE A 221 -2.80 -10.28 -6.38
CA ILE A 221 -2.45 -8.92 -5.93
C ILE A 221 -1.18 -8.94 -5.06
N ARG A 222 -1.06 -9.92 -4.16
CA ARG A 222 0.10 -10.06 -3.27
C ARG A 222 1.38 -10.33 -4.07
N LEU A 223 1.33 -11.22 -5.07
CA LEU A 223 2.49 -11.54 -5.91
C LEU A 223 2.95 -10.34 -6.77
N ARG A 224 2.06 -9.43 -7.20
CA ARG A 224 2.44 -8.17 -7.89
C ARG A 224 3.23 -7.20 -7.01
N GLN A 225 3.18 -7.35 -5.68
CA GLN A 225 3.98 -6.55 -4.73
C GLN A 225 5.36 -7.18 -4.46
N ILE A 226 5.62 -8.38 -4.98
CA ILE A 226 6.83 -9.18 -4.71
C ILE A 226 7.63 -9.41 -5.99
N PHE A 227 6.94 -9.64 -7.12
CA PHE A 227 7.56 -9.84 -8.44
C PHE A 227 7.50 -8.59 -9.31
N SER A 228 8.62 -8.27 -9.96
CA SER A 228 8.72 -7.32 -11.08
C SER A 228 8.19 -7.93 -12.41
N LEU A 229 7.14 -8.76 -12.34
CA LEU A 229 6.53 -9.44 -13.50
C LEU A 229 5.24 -8.74 -13.92
N HIS A 230 4.85 -8.88 -15.19
CA HIS A 230 3.60 -8.31 -15.66
C HIS A 230 2.41 -9.10 -15.07
N PRO A 231 1.27 -8.43 -14.74
CA PRO A 231 0.05 -9.08 -14.24
C PRO A 231 -0.45 -10.32 -14.98
N HIS A 232 -0.15 -10.45 -16.28
CA HIS A 232 -0.50 -11.64 -17.05
C HIS A 232 0.35 -12.84 -16.63
N ASP A 233 1.67 -12.69 -16.61
CA ASP A 233 2.67 -13.72 -16.31
C ASP A 233 2.48 -14.28 -14.90
N ILE A 234 2.16 -13.42 -13.92
CA ILE A 234 1.81 -13.82 -12.55
C ILE A 234 0.54 -14.70 -12.54
N THR A 235 -0.40 -14.46 -13.47
CA THR A 235 -1.62 -15.26 -13.62
C THR A 235 -1.34 -16.61 -14.31
N LEU A 236 -0.37 -16.66 -15.24
CA LEU A 236 0.11 -17.90 -15.84
C LEU A 236 0.86 -18.76 -14.80
N LEU A 237 1.82 -18.18 -14.07
CA LEU A 237 2.58 -18.84 -13.00
C LEU A 237 1.67 -19.46 -11.94
N LEU A 238 0.63 -18.74 -11.51
CA LEU A 238 -0.37 -19.28 -10.57
C LEU A 238 -1.15 -20.46 -11.15
N ARG A 239 -1.52 -20.40 -12.45
CA ARG A 239 -2.20 -21.50 -13.15
C ARG A 239 -1.28 -22.72 -13.34
N GLU A 240 0.00 -22.50 -13.60
CA GLU A 240 1.00 -23.56 -13.74
C GLU A 240 1.25 -24.27 -12.40
N LEU A 241 1.37 -23.54 -11.28
CA LEU A 241 1.52 -24.13 -9.95
C LEU A 241 0.29 -24.95 -9.53
N VAL A 242 -0.92 -24.52 -9.89
CA VAL A 242 -2.14 -25.33 -9.71
C VAL A 242 -2.13 -26.56 -10.62
N GLY A 243 -1.74 -26.40 -11.89
CA GLY A 243 -1.62 -27.51 -12.85
C GLY A 243 -0.53 -28.55 -12.49
N LYS A 244 0.48 -28.15 -11.72
CA LYS A 244 1.52 -29.03 -11.14
C LYS A 244 1.10 -29.67 -9.81
N HIS A 245 -0.14 -29.44 -9.34
CA HIS A 245 -0.65 -29.86 -8.03
C HIS A 245 0.17 -29.37 -6.83
N LEU A 246 0.83 -28.21 -6.97
CA LEU A 246 1.60 -27.56 -5.90
C LEU A 246 0.77 -26.50 -5.17
N PHE A 247 -0.21 -25.91 -5.86
CA PHE A 247 -1.22 -25.04 -5.29
C PHE A 247 -2.64 -25.60 -5.43
N GLU A 248 -3.43 -25.43 -4.38
CA GLU A 248 -4.88 -25.50 -4.38
C GLU A 248 -5.43 -24.06 -4.49
N SER A 249 -6.43 -23.83 -5.34
CA SER A 249 -7.05 -22.52 -5.53
C SER A 249 -8.38 -22.41 -4.79
N ASP A 250 -8.55 -21.34 -4.02
CA ASP A 250 -9.76 -21.03 -3.25
C ASP A 250 -10.37 -19.68 -3.70
N GLY A 251 -11.65 -19.48 -3.44
CA GLY A 251 -12.41 -18.29 -3.84
C GLY A 251 -12.66 -18.18 -5.35
N LYS A 252 -13.15 -17.01 -5.78
CA LYS A 252 -13.46 -16.70 -7.18
C LYS A 252 -13.12 -15.26 -7.54
N GLY A 253 -12.69 -15.04 -8.79
CA GLY A 253 -12.48 -13.70 -9.36
C GLY A 253 -11.43 -12.88 -8.60
N ARG A 254 -11.80 -11.67 -8.15
CA ARG A 254 -10.88 -10.77 -7.42
C ARG A 254 -10.48 -11.28 -6.02
N GLY A 255 -11.28 -12.17 -5.43
CA GLY A 255 -11.00 -12.78 -4.13
C GLY A 255 -10.30 -14.13 -4.22
N MET A 256 -9.75 -14.50 -5.38
CA MET A 256 -9.10 -15.80 -5.59
C MET A 256 -7.74 -15.87 -4.88
N THR A 257 -7.61 -16.85 -4.00
CA THR A 257 -6.42 -17.15 -3.20
C THR A 257 -5.86 -18.52 -3.57
N TYR A 258 -4.61 -18.76 -3.20
CA TYR A 258 -3.87 -19.97 -3.51
C TYR A 258 -3.17 -20.45 -2.24
N ARG A 259 -3.30 -21.73 -1.93
CA ARG A 259 -2.71 -22.39 -0.75
C ARG A 259 -1.84 -23.55 -1.20
N ILE A 260 -0.86 -23.93 -0.41
CA ILE A 260 0.02 -25.06 -0.76
C ILE A 260 -0.78 -26.35 -0.65
N ALA A 261 -0.71 -27.17 -1.70
CA ALA A 261 -1.44 -28.43 -1.73
C ALA A 261 -0.97 -29.36 -0.60
N GLY A 262 -1.92 -30.02 0.08
CA GLY A 262 -1.64 -30.94 1.20
C GLY A 262 -1.20 -30.31 2.53
N ILE A 263 -0.53 -29.15 2.52
CA ILE A 263 -0.07 -28.48 3.75
C ILE A 263 -1.22 -27.69 4.39
N ARG A 264 -1.78 -28.22 5.49
CA ARG A 264 -2.69 -27.45 6.36
C ARG A 264 -1.98 -26.21 6.92
N PRO A 265 -2.66 -25.05 7.04
CA PRO A 265 -2.05 -23.85 7.57
C PRO A 265 -1.57 -24.05 9.01
N VAL A 266 -0.41 -23.47 9.35
CA VAL A 266 0.06 -23.39 10.73
C VAL A 266 -0.74 -22.30 11.44
N ASP A 267 -1.64 -22.69 12.34
CA ASP A 267 -2.40 -21.76 13.18
C ASP A 267 -1.48 -21.02 14.15
N ARG A 268 -1.06 -19.80 13.76
CA ARG A 268 -0.43 -18.82 14.66
C ARG A 268 -1.47 -18.22 15.62
N GLY A 269 -2.13 -19.06 16.42
CA GLY A 269 -3.31 -18.66 17.17
C GLY A 269 -3.81 -19.59 18.28
N SER A 270 -3.16 -20.73 18.57
CA SER A 270 -3.54 -21.60 19.70
C SER A 270 -2.34 -22.14 20.47
N SER A 271 -2.05 -21.51 21.61
CA SER A 271 -1.25 -22.10 22.68
C SER A 271 -2.15 -22.26 23.90
N MET A 272 -2.59 -23.50 24.16
CA MET A 272 -3.04 -24.08 25.45
C MET A 272 -3.29 -25.58 25.20
N GLN A 273 -3.07 -26.42 26.21
CA GLN A 273 -3.15 -27.88 26.08
C GLN A 273 -4.57 -28.41 26.31
N ALA A 274 -4.96 -29.43 25.54
CA ALA A 274 -5.89 -30.48 25.96
C ALA A 274 -5.52 -31.77 25.20
N ASN A 275 -5.55 -32.91 25.87
CA ASN A 275 -5.20 -34.22 25.30
C ASN A 275 -6.45 -35.08 25.07
N GLU A 276 -6.26 -36.21 24.39
CA GLU A 276 -7.14 -37.40 24.39
C GLU A 276 -8.50 -37.35 23.65
N GLU A 277 -8.51 -38.13 22.55
CA GLU A 277 -9.48 -39.19 22.22
C GLU A 277 -11.01 -38.92 22.23
N SER A 278 -11.60 -39.06 21.04
CA SER A 278 -13.03 -39.38 20.86
C SER A 278 -13.21 -40.92 20.87
N PRO A 279 -14.41 -41.44 21.23
CA PRO A 279 -15.37 -41.69 20.16
C PRO A 279 -16.87 -41.55 20.51
N THR A 280 -17.65 -41.12 19.51
CA THR A 280 -19.06 -41.48 19.21
C THR A 280 -20.09 -41.69 20.33
N HIS A 281 -21.19 -40.94 20.30
CA HIS A 281 -22.52 -41.56 20.07
C HIS A 281 -23.57 -40.58 19.48
N ARG A 282 -24.80 -41.08 19.28
CA ARG A 282 -25.89 -40.43 18.51
C ARG A 282 -26.80 -39.52 19.36
N ASP A 283 -27.41 -38.55 18.67
CA ASP A 283 -28.64 -37.82 19.01
C ASP A 283 -29.81 -38.81 19.32
N PRO A 284 -30.77 -38.48 20.22
CA PRO A 284 -31.88 -37.59 19.83
C PRO A 284 -32.29 -36.54 20.90
N GLY A 285 -32.67 -35.34 20.44
CA GLY A 285 -33.06 -34.22 21.31
C GLY A 285 -34.49 -34.24 21.89
N SER A 286 -34.80 -33.23 22.70
CA SER A 286 -36.13 -32.94 23.25
C SER A 286 -36.37 -31.43 23.43
N THR A 287 -37.62 -31.04 23.69
CA THR A 287 -38.14 -29.65 23.65
C THR A 287 -38.28 -28.99 25.03
N HIS A 288 -38.77 -27.72 25.04
CA HIS A 288 -39.18 -26.88 26.19
C HIS A 288 -38.04 -26.04 26.81
N LYS A 289 -38.07 -24.69 26.74
CA LYS A 289 -38.98 -23.63 27.26
C LYS A 289 -38.59 -23.15 28.66
N ASP A 290 -38.36 -21.84 28.80
CA ASP A 290 -38.19 -21.12 30.07
C ASP A 290 -39.42 -21.23 30.99
N PRO A 291 -39.26 -20.98 32.31
CA PRO A 291 -39.61 -19.63 32.80
C PRO A 291 -38.76 -19.06 33.98
N GLY A 292 -38.16 -17.89 33.75
CA GLY A 292 -38.24 -16.63 34.54
C GLY A 292 -38.13 -16.54 36.09
N SER A 293 -37.65 -15.36 36.54
CA SER A 293 -37.72 -14.76 37.90
C SER A 293 -36.71 -15.30 38.95
N THR A 294 -36.26 -14.58 40.00
CA THR A 294 -36.51 -13.17 40.46
C THR A 294 -35.31 -12.57 41.24
N HIS A 295 -35.36 -11.25 41.55
CA HIS A 295 -34.34 -10.42 42.24
C HIS A 295 -33.80 -10.89 43.62
N LYS A 296 -32.59 -10.39 43.98
CA LYS A 296 -32.36 -9.48 45.15
C LYS A 296 -30.93 -8.92 45.27
N ASP A 297 -30.82 -7.61 45.53
CA ASP A 297 -29.64 -6.91 46.10
C ASP A 297 -29.76 -6.78 47.64
N PRO A 298 -28.70 -6.36 48.37
CA PRO A 298 -28.75 -5.00 48.96
C PRO A 298 -27.40 -4.24 49.19
N SER A 299 -27.28 -3.06 48.56
CA SER A 299 -26.88 -1.72 49.11
C SER A 299 -25.78 -1.49 50.18
N SER A 300 -24.90 -0.49 49.91
CA SER A 300 -24.48 0.62 50.82
C SER A 300 -23.72 1.71 50.02
N THR A 301 -24.06 3.01 49.99
CA THR A 301 -23.95 4.12 51.00
C THR A 301 -22.50 4.37 51.49
N HIS A 302 -21.87 5.57 51.50
CA HIS A 302 -22.23 7.02 51.43
C HIS A 302 -20.95 7.83 50.99
N LYS A 303 -20.83 9.17 50.76
CA LYS A 303 -21.66 10.42 50.71
C LYS A 303 -20.85 11.58 50.05
N ASP A 304 -21.51 12.68 49.65
CA ASP A 304 -20.93 14.02 49.34
C ASP A 304 -21.35 15.06 50.42
N PRO A 305 -20.58 16.17 50.64
CA PRO A 305 -20.79 17.46 49.92
C PRO A 305 -19.48 18.24 49.61
N GLY A 306 -19.44 19.29 48.78
CA GLY A 306 -20.47 19.93 47.95
C GLY A 306 -20.39 21.47 47.98
N SER A 307 -20.27 22.14 46.82
CA SER A 307 -20.44 23.60 46.67
C SER A 307 -20.96 23.98 45.27
N THR A 308 -21.62 25.14 45.15
CA THR A 308 -22.48 25.49 44.00
C THR A 308 -21.97 26.71 43.23
N HIS A 309 -22.31 26.78 41.93
CA HIS A 309 -22.88 27.98 41.27
C HIS A 309 -23.65 27.56 40.01
N LYS A 310 -24.49 28.43 39.45
CA LYS A 310 -25.60 28.07 38.53
C LYS A 310 -25.37 28.44 37.04
N ASP A 311 -25.92 27.56 36.20
CA ASP A 311 -26.60 27.74 34.89
C ASP A 311 -27.31 29.09 34.63
N PRO A 312 -27.78 29.40 33.38
CA PRO A 312 -27.98 28.51 32.21
C PRO A 312 -27.35 29.02 30.88
N GLY A 313 -27.44 28.30 29.74
CA GLY A 313 -28.15 27.03 29.47
C GLY A 313 -27.65 26.35 28.17
N SER A 314 -27.88 25.04 28.02
CA SER A 314 -29.01 24.43 27.26
C SER A 314 -28.76 24.28 25.75
N THR A 315 -28.82 23.09 25.12
CA THR A 315 -29.21 21.76 25.64
C THR A 315 -28.62 20.62 24.79
N HIS A 316 -28.51 19.44 25.43
CA HIS A 316 -28.16 18.10 24.94
C HIS A 316 -28.47 17.79 23.45
N LYS A 317 -27.55 17.25 22.65
CA LYS A 317 -26.95 15.87 22.66
C LYS A 317 -27.87 14.74 22.16
N ASP A 318 -27.32 14.01 21.20
CA ASP A 318 -27.40 12.55 20.94
C ASP A 318 -27.86 11.65 22.10
N PRO A 319 -28.45 10.45 21.85
CA PRO A 319 -28.05 9.57 20.74
C PRO A 319 -29.18 8.89 19.92
N GLY A 320 -28.80 8.27 18.81
CA GLY A 320 -29.68 7.44 17.99
C GLY A 320 -29.64 5.95 18.34
N SER A 321 -30.64 5.21 17.85
CA SER A 321 -30.53 3.77 17.60
C SER A 321 -31.45 3.34 16.46
N THR A 322 -31.18 2.16 15.89
CA THR A 322 -31.98 1.51 14.86
C THR A 322 -33.34 1.04 15.37
N HIS A 323 -34.38 1.11 14.54
CA HIS A 323 -35.37 0.03 14.44
C HIS A 323 -35.93 -0.06 13.01
N LYS A 324 -36.63 -1.16 12.72
CA LYS A 324 -36.92 -1.64 11.36
C LYS A 324 -38.33 -2.25 11.31
N ASP A 325 -38.99 -2.09 10.16
CA ASP A 325 -40.21 -2.82 9.74
C ASP A 325 -41.47 -2.63 10.64
N PRO A 326 -42.68 -3.06 10.23
CA PRO A 326 -43.13 -3.48 8.89
C PRO A 326 -44.15 -2.51 8.25
N GLY A 327 -44.50 -2.73 6.99
CA GLY A 327 -45.50 -1.92 6.29
C GLY A 327 -46.94 -2.47 6.35
N SER A 328 -47.90 -1.64 5.96
CA SER A 328 -49.25 -2.09 5.56
C SER A 328 -49.80 -1.25 4.40
N THR A 329 -50.65 -1.87 3.59
CA THR A 329 -51.27 -1.27 2.40
C THR A 329 -52.48 -0.42 2.76
N HIS A 330 -52.60 0.79 2.21
CA HIS A 330 -53.91 1.41 1.92
C HIS A 330 -53.86 2.15 0.57
N LYS A 331 -55.06 2.41 0.01
CA LYS A 331 -55.27 2.76 -1.40
C LYS A 331 -55.20 4.27 -1.66
N ASP A 332 -54.83 4.65 -2.88
CA ASP A 332 -55.23 5.91 -3.51
C ASP A 332 -56.76 6.12 -3.42
N PRO A 333 -57.23 7.38 -3.30
CA PRO A 333 -57.54 8.11 -4.53
C PRO A 333 -57.22 9.61 -4.53
N GLY A 334 -56.55 10.06 -5.60
CA GLY A 334 -57.13 11.10 -6.48
C GLY A 334 -56.62 12.55 -6.39
N SER A 335 -55.78 12.91 -7.38
CA SER A 335 -55.63 14.28 -7.92
C SER A 335 -54.95 15.33 -7.02
N THR A 336 -54.28 16.38 -7.53
CA THR A 336 -54.45 17.06 -8.84
C THR A 336 -53.12 17.57 -9.42
N HIS A 337 -53.01 17.52 -10.76
CA HIS A 337 -51.95 17.99 -11.68
C HIS A 337 -50.70 18.73 -11.17
N GLY A 338 -49.54 18.27 -11.68
CA GLY A 338 -48.24 18.95 -11.61
C GLY A 338 -47.29 18.52 -12.74
N GLU A 339 -47.81 18.20 -13.92
CA GLU A 339 -47.03 17.69 -15.04
C GLU A 339 -46.18 18.78 -15.71
N VAL A 340 -44.85 18.60 -15.69
CA VAL A 340 -44.00 18.96 -16.83
C VAL A 340 -43.07 17.78 -17.12
N ALA A 341 -43.64 16.76 -17.76
CA ALA A 341 -42.85 15.68 -18.35
C ALA A 341 -42.15 16.20 -19.62
N SER A 342 -40.99 16.85 -19.44
CA SER A 342 -40.14 17.26 -20.55
C SER A 342 -39.42 16.04 -21.16
N ASP A 343 -40.15 15.32 -22.01
CA ASP A 343 -39.62 14.21 -22.81
C ASP A 343 -38.43 14.71 -23.67
N PRO A 344 -37.19 14.24 -23.45
CA PRO A 344 -36.00 14.77 -24.13
C PRO A 344 -36.00 14.57 -25.65
N CYS A 345 -36.93 13.78 -26.21
CA CYS A 345 -37.07 13.54 -27.64
C CYS A 345 -37.51 14.78 -28.46
N GLY A 346 -38.05 15.83 -27.82
CA GLY A 346 -38.62 17.00 -28.51
C GLY A 346 -37.64 17.91 -29.27
N ASN A 347 -36.31 17.73 -29.13
CA ASN A 347 -35.32 18.61 -29.76
C ASN A 347 -34.51 17.89 -30.86
N PRO A 348 -34.72 18.22 -32.16
CA PRO A 348 -34.07 17.53 -33.27
C PRO A 348 -32.54 17.73 -33.35
N ALA A 349 -31.96 18.67 -32.61
CA ALA A 349 -30.51 18.82 -32.50
C ALA A 349 -29.88 17.80 -31.54
N LEU A 350 -30.63 17.30 -30.55
CA LEU A 350 -30.12 16.34 -29.56
C LEU A 350 -30.05 14.92 -30.12
N THR A 351 -31.08 14.49 -30.86
CA THR A 351 -31.19 13.15 -31.44
C THR A 351 -29.98 12.81 -32.33
N GLY A 352 -29.54 13.74 -33.19
CA GLY A 352 -28.39 13.52 -34.07
C GLY A 352 -27.04 13.30 -33.37
N ILE A 353 -26.87 13.80 -32.14
CA ILE A 353 -25.67 13.56 -31.32
C ILE A 353 -25.82 12.24 -30.54
N VAL A 354 -26.98 12.02 -29.93
CA VAL A 354 -27.29 10.79 -29.17
C VAL A 354 -27.21 9.55 -30.07
N GLN A 355 -27.78 9.60 -31.28
CA GLN A 355 -27.79 8.47 -32.23
C GLN A 355 -26.37 8.11 -32.71
N LYS A 356 -25.46 9.08 -32.86
CA LYS A 356 -24.02 8.83 -33.14
C LYS A 356 -23.32 8.10 -31.99
N VAL A 357 -23.74 8.35 -30.74
CA VAL A 357 -23.20 7.66 -29.56
C VAL A 357 -23.82 6.27 -29.38
N GLN A 358 -25.12 6.11 -29.63
CA GLN A 358 -25.83 4.81 -29.51
C GLN A 358 -25.34 3.80 -30.56
N SER A 359 -25.25 4.21 -31.83
CA SER A 359 -24.96 3.33 -32.99
C SER A 359 -23.59 2.66 -33.00
N LYS A 360 -22.63 3.15 -32.21
CA LYS A 360 -21.27 2.60 -32.13
C LYS A 360 -21.06 1.94 -30.77
N SER A 361 -20.60 0.69 -30.73
CA SER A 361 -20.22 0.03 -29.46
C SER A 361 -19.08 0.76 -28.74
N ARG A 362 -18.12 1.31 -29.51
CA ARG A 362 -17.07 2.22 -29.03
C ARG A 362 -17.22 3.59 -29.69
N ALA A 363 -18.04 4.47 -29.10
CA ALA A 363 -18.12 5.88 -29.48
C ALA A 363 -16.87 6.66 -29.02
N ASN A 364 -16.55 7.77 -29.68
CA ASN A 364 -15.41 8.62 -29.31
C ASN A 364 -15.65 9.30 -27.95
N ARG A 365 -14.60 9.47 -27.15
CA ARG A 365 -14.65 10.08 -25.81
C ARG A 365 -15.26 11.49 -25.85
N ASN A 366 -14.96 12.26 -26.89
CA ASN A 366 -15.45 13.62 -27.04
C ASN A 366 -16.95 13.64 -27.41
N ASP A 367 -17.39 12.80 -28.35
CA ASP A 367 -18.80 12.67 -28.74
C ASP A 367 -19.69 12.36 -27.52
N VAL A 368 -19.24 11.43 -26.66
CA VAL A 368 -19.96 11.06 -25.42
C VAL A 368 -20.02 12.23 -24.43
N ARG A 369 -18.94 13.00 -24.28
CA ARG A 369 -18.92 14.20 -23.41
C ARG A 369 -19.89 15.28 -23.91
N SER A 370 -19.86 15.57 -25.21
CA SER A 370 -20.78 16.53 -25.83
C SER A 370 -22.25 16.08 -25.72
N ALA A 371 -22.53 14.78 -25.88
CA ALA A 371 -23.87 14.23 -25.68
C ALA A 371 -24.37 14.41 -24.25
N ILE A 372 -23.53 14.14 -23.24
CA ILE A 372 -23.89 14.33 -21.82
C ILE A 372 -24.17 15.82 -21.53
N LEU A 373 -23.28 16.72 -21.96
CA LEU A 373 -23.45 18.16 -21.73
C LEU A 373 -24.69 18.74 -22.44
N ALA A 374 -25.06 18.20 -23.60
CA ALA A 374 -26.27 18.59 -24.31
C ALA A 374 -27.55 18.08 -23.60
N LEU A 375 -27.58 16.81 -23.16
CA LEU A 375 -28.71 16.24 -22.41
C LEU A 375 -28.91 16.88 -21.02
N CYS A 376 -27.81 17.31 -20.39
CA CYS A 376 -27.83 18.01 -19.10
C CYS A 376 -28.08 19.53 -19.22
N LYS A 377 -28.22 20.09 -20.44
CA LYS A 377 -28.37 21.54 -20.63
C LYS A 377 -29.70 22.09 -20.12
N GLU A 378 -30.80 21.43 -20.45
CA GLU A 378 -32.16 21.91 -20.17
C GLU A 378 -32.72 21.42 -18.82
N GLY A 379 -31.97 20.61 -18.07
CA GLY A 379 -32.42 20.12 -16.76
C GLY A 379 -31.47 19.15 -16.06
N PHE A 380 -31.79 18.83 -14.81
CA PHE A 380 -31.07 17.83 -14.01
C PHE A 380 -31.37 16.40 -14.49
N GLN A 381 -30.38 15.73 -15.08
CA GLN A 381 -30.49 14.33 -15.49
C GLN A 381 -29.84 13.39 -14.47
N THR A 382 -30.54 12.31 -14.10
CA THR A 382 -29.98 11.23 -13.27
C THR A 382 -29.01 10.35 -14.07
N PRO A 383 -28.09 9.63 -13.41
CA PRO A 383 -27.29 8.58 -14.04
C PRO A 383 -28.12 7.51 -14.78
N GLN A 384 -29.33 7.23 -14.31
CA GLN A 384 -30.23 6.24 -14.90
C GLN A 384 -30.86 6.76 -16.20
N GLN A 385 -31.29 8.03 -16.25
CA GLN A 385 -31.77 8.67 -17.49
C GLN A 385 -30.64 8.73 -18.53
N LEU A 386 -29.45 9.19 -18.16
CA LEU A 386 -28.28 9.22 -19.06
C LEU A 386 -27.87 7.81 -19.54
N SER A 387 -27.96 6.80 -18.67
CA SER A 387 -27.68 5.40 -19.01
C SER A 387 -28.65 4.86 -20.07
N LYS A 388 -29.95 5.14 -19.93
CA LYS A 388 -30.99 4.79 -20.91
C LYS A 388 -30.79 5.55 -22.23
N LEU A 389 -30.68 6.87 -22.19
CA LEU A 389 -30.58 7.75 -23.36
C LEU A 389 -29.33 7.47 -24.21
N LEU A 390 -28.19 7.13 -23.61
CA LEU A 390 -26.94 6.88 -24.34
C LEU A 390 -26.68 5.38 -24.64
N ASN A 391 -27.53 4.48 -24.14
CA ASN A 391 -27.32 3.03 -24.15
C ASN A 391 -25.93 2.63 -23.61
N ARG A 392 -25.67 2.97 -22.34
CA ARG A 392 -24.39 2.75 -21.64
C ARG A 392 -24.57 2.41 -20.17
N SER A 393 -23.65 1.63 -19.62
CA SER A 393 -23.56 1.31 -18.18
C SER A 393 -23.50 2.57 -17.29
N GLN A 394 -24.36 2.64 -16.27
CA GLN A 394 -24.42 3.74 -15.30
C GLN A 394 -23.05 4.04 -14.64
N GLU A 395 -22.37 3.01 -14.12
CA GLU A 395 -21.03 3.13 -13.52
C GLU A 395 -20.00 3.66 -14.52
N GLY A 396 -19.98 3.08 -15.73
CA GLY A 396 -19.07 3.49 -16.81
C GLY A 396 -19.28 4.94 -17.29
N LEU A 397 -20.48 5.50 -17.13
CA LEU A 397 -20.75 6.94 -17.32
C LEU A 397 -20.28 7.77 -16.12
N ARG A 398 -20.57 7.32 -14.88
CA ARG A 398 -20.19 8.01 -13.63
C ARG A 398 -18.68 8.24 -13.57
N GLU A 399 -17.90 7.19 -13.77
CA GLU A 399 -16.44 7.21 -13.57
C GLU A 399 -15.68 7.89 -14.71
N ARG A 400 -15.98 7.57 -15.97
CA ARG A 400 -15.16 8.00 -17.12
C ARG A 400 -15.55 9.35 -17.72
N TYR A 401 -16.74 9.86 -17.38
CA TYR A 401 -17.31 11.05 -18.00
C TYR A 401 -17.86 12.06 -16.99
N ILE A 402 -18.80 11.64 -16.13
CA ILE A 402 -19.49 12.58 -15.22
C ILE A 402 -18.53 13.11 -14.15
N LYS A 403 -17.71 12.28 -13.51
CA LYS A 403 -16.68 12.74 -12.56
C LYS A 403 -15.70 13.77 -13.18
N PRO A 404 -15.05 13.51 -14.33
CA PRO A 404 -14.25 14.52 -15.03
C PRO A 404 -14.99 15.83 -15.32
N LEU A 405 -16.20 15.76 -15.89
CA LEU A 405 -16.97 16.95 -16.25
C LEU A 405 -17.37 17.82 -15.03
N ILE A 406 -17.47 17.25 -13.83
CA ILE A 406 -17.67 18.01 -12.58
C ILE A 406 -16.36 18.66 -12.12
N ASN A 407 -15.24 17.93 -12.18
CA ASN A 407 -13.92 18.46 -11.83
C ASN A 407 -13.50 19.61 -12.76
N GLU A 408 -13.91 19.54 -14.04
CA GLU A 408 -13.75 20.59 -15.05
C GLU A 408 -14.81 21.72 -14.93
N MET A 409 -15.67 21.68 -13.91
CA MET A 409 -16.75 22.63 -13.64
C MET A 409 -17.80 22.81 -14.76
N LEU A 410 -17.89 21.86 -15.70
CA LEU A 410 -18.87 21.85 -16.80
C LEU A 410 -20.21 21.24 -16.39
N LEU A 411 -20.22 20.30 -15.44
CA LEU A 411 -21.42 19.77 -14.79
C LEU A 411 -21.45 20.16 -13.30
N GLU A 412 -22.65 20.44 -12.80
CA GLU A 412 -22.91 20.65 -11.37
C GLU A 412 -23.89 19.59 -10.81
N ARG A 413 -23.88 19.41 -9.49
CA ARG A 413 -24.68 18.40 -8.77
C ARG A 413 -25.99 19.00 -8.24
N ARG A 414 -27.09 18.25 -8.30
CA ARG A 414 -28.36 18.62 -7.66
C ARG A 414 -28.23 18.71 -6.13
N TYR A 415 -27.38 17.87 -5.54
CA TYR A 415 -27.06 17.87 -4.11
C TYR A 415 -25.54 18.02 -3.93
N PRO A 416 -24.98 19.25 -3.91
CA PRO A 416 -23.53 19.46 -3.81
C PRO A 416 -22.90 18.91 -2.53
N SER A 417 -23.58 19.13 -1.39
CA SER A 417 -23.16 18.72 -0.05
C SER A 417 -23.21 17.21 0.21
N GLN A 418 -23.95 16.45 -0.62
CA GLN A 418 -24.08 14.99 -0.48
C GLN A 418 -23.73 14.28 -1.79
N PRO A 419 -22.43 14.02 -2.05
CA PRO A 419 -21.94 13.42 -3.30
C PRO A 419 -22.55 12.05 -3.67
N ASN A 420 -23.09 11.33 -2.69
CA ASN A 420 -23.67 9.99 -2.82
C ASN A 420 -25.19 9.95 -2.53
N HIS A 421 -25.89 11.09 -2.51
CA HIS A 421 -27.35 11.12 -2.34
C HIS A 421 -28.06 10.25 -3.41
N GLU A 422 -29.08 9.49 -3.02
CA GLU A 422 -29.72 8.50 -3.91
C GLU A 422 -30.35 9.15 -5.14
N GLN A 423 -30.97 10.31 -4.97
CA GLN A 423 -31.57 11.11 -6.05
C GLN A 423 -30.58 12.07 -6.74
N GLN A 424 -29.27 11.79 -6.69
CA GLN A 424 -28.26 12.66 -7.29
C GLN A 424 -28.42 12.74 -8.82
N ALA A 425 -28.49 13.97 -9.32
CA ALA A 425 -28.65 14.31 -10.73
C ALA A 425 -27.70 15.45 -11.11
N TYR A 426 -27.48 15.64 -12.42
CA TYR A 426 -26.48 16.56 -12.95
C TYR A 426 -27.08 17.46 -14.02
N ARG A 427 -26.78 18.76 -13.97
CA ARG A 427 -27.07 19.71 -15.05
C ARG A 427 -25.78 20.34 -15.54
N THR A 428 -25.78 20.85 -16.76
CA THR A 428 -24.67 21.62 -17.33
C THR A 428 -24.63 22.98 -16.67
N ARG A 429 -23.48 23.36 -16.13
CA ARG A 429 -23.31 24.63 -15.44
C ARG A 429 -23.52 25.77 -16.44
N ARG A 430 -24.48 26.65 -16.17
CA ARG A 430 -24.64 27.88 -16.96
C ARG A 430 -23.38 28.74 -16.75
N ARG A 431 -22.84 29.30 -17.83
CA ARG A 431 -21.97 30.46 -17.70
C ARG A 431 -22.85 31.65 -17.33
N GLU A 432 -22.47 32.35 -16.29
CA GLU A 432 -22.83 33.76 -16.12
C GLU A 432 -21.97 34.54 -17.12
N GLU A 433 -22.57 35.49 -17.84
CA GLU A 433 -21.90 36.37 -18.81
C GLU A 433 -21.61 37.74 -18.18
#